data_AF-A0A0W0S132-F1
#
_entry.id   AF-A0A0W0S132-F1
#
_cell.length_a   1.000
_cell.length_b   1.000
_cell.length_c   1.000
_cell.angle_alpha   90.00
_cell.angle_beta   90.00
_cell.angle_gamma   90.00
#
_symmetry.space_group_name_H-M   'P 1'
#
loop_
_entity.id
_entity.type
_entity.pdbx_description
1 polymer ?
#
loop_
_entity_poly.entity_id
_entity_poly.type
_entity_poly.pdbx_seq_one_letter_code
_entity_poly.pdbx_strand_id
1 'polypeptide(L)'
;MSEFASIDTREYQNSIKEKLSVMIDPISRELPLNPVYANYQDSDLQPVRLYSKETIQELQRQNEISRQILEELKQDKTGIFVALKYTENLSESDTRYKEFLLKMENLTSEKILAILRELNQMVKIVNFSLTAQPFLLKIHRILHKDIEVYLQAFSDLVLLESVATNKIDALKTIKGLFNFYEAMFKEQTAITAIRHGQLVIKGVPLTPDQVICPATRKKLIVSRSLETSNNANDFLAICIALSQLAKLREDDIEDFLKRAPLDYLENANNKLLQYLRYPFWFNFSPAQKQFLREMGIESAANQLRYSHLWNEEKSLKENVLSLLIDYTKQDWRYPVFGLFITGHWNRHHHAEIRETITLLKSGSGISATLQKLEQQAKARPDYNTQGSLACRLEFIQRKMVKAAAIDPVDNPALSVVF
;
A
#
# COMPACT_ATOMS: atom_id res chain seq x y z
N MET A 1 21.56 -1.21 26.51
CA MET A 1 21.90 -0.08 25.63
C MET A 1 22.73 -0.59 24.47
N SER A 2 22.31 -0.33 23.23
CA SER A 2 21.58 -1.33 22.46
C SER A 2 22.54 -1.93 21.42
N GLU A 3 22.39 -3.22 21.07
CA GLU A 3 23.13 -3.86 19.96
C GLU A 3 23.00 -3.06 18.63
N PHE A 4 22.01 -2.17 18.53
CA PHE A 4 21.78 -1.27 17.41
C PHE A 4 22.70 -0.06 17.34
N ALA A 5 23.28 0.42 18.45
CA ALA A 5 24.11 1.65 18.45
C ALA A 5 25.39 1.52 17.60
N SER A 6 25.76 0.29 17.23
CA SER A 6 26.89 0.01 16.34
C SER A 6 26.53 -0.25 14.89
N ILE A 7 25.24 -0.42 14.54
CA ILE A 7 24.84 -0.69 13.17
C ILE A 7 24.71 0.64 12.42
N ASP A 8 25.44 0.75 11.32
CA ASP A 8 25.38 1.90 10.40
C ASP A 8 24.98 1.41 9.01
N THR A 9 23.81 1.86 8.54
CA THR A 9 23.28 1.55 7.20
C THR A 9 23.06 2.80 6.36
N ARG A 10 23.76 3.90 6.68
CA ARG A 10 23.62 5.18 5.97
C ARG A 10 23.85 5.10 4.46
N GLU A 11 24.70 4.19 4.00
CA GLU A 11 24.94 3.94 2.57
C GLU A 11 23.66 3.52 1.80
N TYR A 12 22.66 2.99 2.49
CA TYR A 12 21.39 2.54 1.91
C TYR A 12 20.26 3.57 1.99
N GLN A 13 20.50 4.79 2.48
CA GLN A 13 19.45 5.83 2.66
C GLN A 13 18.58 6.02 1.42
N ASN A 14 19.19 6.18 0.24
CA ASN A 14 18.46 6.40 -1.02
C ASN A 14 17.60 5.19 -1.40
N SER A 15 18.15 3.98 -1.31
CA SER A 15 17.41 2.75 -1.59
C SER A 15 16.24 2.58 -0.62
N ILE A 16 16.47 2.81 0.69
CA ILE A 16 15.42 2.75 1.71
C ILE A 16 14.30 3.74 1.40
N LYS A 17 14.64 4.98 1.01
CA LYS A 17 13.66 6.01 0.62
C LYS A 17 12.81 5.55 -0.58
N GLU A 18 13.46 5.10 -1.65
CA GLU A 18 12.76 4.58 -2.84
C GLU A 18 11.83 3.42 -2.50
N LYS A 19 12.28 2.48 -1.67
CA LYS A 19 11.49 1.33 -1.23
C LYS A 19 10.30 1.73 -0.37
N LEU A 20 10.48 2.64 0.59
CA LEU A 20 9.39 3.16 1.42
C LEU A 20 8.33 3.87 0.60
N SER A 21 8.72 4.62 -0.44
CA SER A 21 7.76 5.30 -1.32
C SER A 21 6.78 4.33 -2.01
N VAL A 22 7.20 3.10 -2.29
CA VAL A 22 6.35 2.07 -2.89
C VAL A 22 5.39 1.44 -1.87
N MET A 23 5.70 1.57 -0.58
CA MET A 23 4.88 1.08 0.54
C MET A 23 3.81 2.08 1.00
N ILE A 24 3.87 3.33 0.52
CA ILE A 24 2.81 4.31 0.73
C ILE A 24 1.55 3.82 0.02
N ASP A 25 0.44 3.76 0.76
CA ASP A 25 -0.85 3.39 0.21
C ASP A 25 -1.28 4.45 -0.81
N PRO A 26 -1.53 4.08 -2.08
CA PRO A 26 -1.82 5.05 -3.13
C PRO A 26 -3.17 5.77 -2.95
N ILE A 27 -4.07 5.25 -2.10
CA ILE A 27 -5.37 5.86 -1.82
C ILE A 27 -5.25 6.82 -0.63
N SER A 28 -4.76 6.35 0.52
CA SER A 28 -4.63 7.22 1.70
C SER A 28 -3.45 8.19 1.59
N ARG A 29 -2.48 7.90 0.72
CA ARG A 29 -1.21 8.63 0.56
C ARG A 29 -0.36 8.66 1.82
N GLU A 30 -0.49 7.61 2.63
CA GLU A 30 0.22 7.47 3.89
C GLU A 30 0.82 6.07 4.01
N LEU A 31 1.85 5.93 4.86
CA LEU A 31 2.23 4.61 5.35
C LEU A 31 1.09 4.04 6.21
N PRO A 32 0.63 2.80 5.94
CA PRO A 32 -0.52 2.22 6.62
C PRO A 32 -0.18 1.78 8.05
N LEU A 33 -1.05 2.08 9.02
CA LEU A 33 -0.92 1.62 10.41
C LEU A 33 -1.22 0.13 10.59
N ASN A 34 -2.02 -0.44 9.71
CA ASN A 34 -2.44 -1.83 9.69
C ASN A 34 -2.22 -2.44 8.30
N PRO A 35 -0.95 -2.53 7.87
CA PRO A 35 -0.58 -2.97 6.54
C PRO A 35 -1.14 -4.35 6.21
N VAL A 36 -1.48 -4.52 4.94
CA VAL A 36 -1.73 -5.81 4.27
C VAL A 36 -0.98 -5.82 2.94
N TYR A 37 -0.50 -6.98 2.50
CA TYR A 37 0.10 -7.11 1.18
C TYR A 37 -0.97 -7.10 0.09
N ALA A 38 -0.66 -6.43 -1.02
CA ALA A 38 -1.44 -6.53 -2.24
C ALA A 38 -1.27 -7.92 -2.89
N ASN A 39 -2.24 -8.82 -2.71
CA ASN A 39 -2.17 -10.17 -3.28
C ASN A 39 -2.82 -10.20 -4.69
N TYR A 40 -2.00 -10.31 -5.73
CA TYR A 40 -2.46 -10.29 -7.13
C TYR A 40 -2.93 -11.67 -7.61
N GLN A 41 -4.00 -11.72 -8.41
CA GLN A 41 -4.51 -12.98 -8.96
C GLN A 41 -3.54 -13.63 -9.97
N ASP A 42 -3.08 -12.85 -10.95
CA ASP A 42 -2.15 -13.32 -11.97
C ASP A 42 -0.73 -12.92 -11.54
N SER A 43 0.17 -13.88 -11.33
CA SER A 43 1.53 -13.52 -10.91
C SER A 43 2.62 -14.51 -11.31
N ASP A 44 3.38 -14.12 -12.33
CA ASP A 44 4.79 -14.47 -12.44
C ASP A 44 5.70 -13.49 -11.65
N LEU A 45 5.21 -12.28 -11.31
CA LEU A 45 5.92 -11.28 -10.49
C LEU A 45 4.92 -10.42 -9.68
N GLN A 46 4.88 -10.61 -8.35
CA GLN A 46 4.14 -9.72 -7.42
C GLN A 46 5.07 -8.63 -6.90
N PRO A 47 4.84 -7.34 -7.22
CA PRO A 47 5.54 -6.26 -6.56
C PRO A 47 5.17 -6.24 -5.07
N VAL A 48 6.17 -6.07 -4.20
CA VAL A 48 5.95 -5.91 -2.76
C VAL A 48 5.32 -4.54 -2.53
N ARG A 49 4.02 -4.52 -2.26
CA ARG A 49 3.24 -3.31 -1.98
C ARG A 49 2.33 -3.54 -0.80
N LEU A 50 2.18 -2.50 0.01
CA LEU A 50 1.29 -2.47 1.16
C LEU A 50 0.09 -1.57 0.88
N TYR A 51 -1.03 -1.93 1.51
CA TYR A 51 -2.22 -1.11 1.62
C TYR A 51 -2.65 -1.10 3.09
N SER A 52 -3.43 -0.10 3.50
CA SER A 52 -4.16 -0.22 4.75
C SER A 52 -5.27 -1.26 4.61
N LYS A 53 -5.60 -1.91 5.72
CA LYS A 53 -6.71 -2.87 5.76
C LYS A 53 -8.02 -2.20 5.35
N GLU A 54 -8.25 -0.97 5.83
CA GLU A 54 -9.44 -0.17 5.53
C GLU A 54 -9.54 0.12 4.04
N THR A 55 -8.43 0.47 3.37
CA THR A 55 -8.41 0.73 1.94
C THR A 55 -8.91 -0.49 1.15
N ILE A 56 -8.41 -1.69 1.47
CA ILE A 56 -8.82 -2.91 0.77
C ILE A 56 -10.30 -3.23 1.02
N GLN A 57 -10.77 -3.05 2.26
CA GLN A 57 -12.18 -3.26 2.61
C GLN A 57 -13.09 -2.23 1.94
N GLU A 58 -12.67 -0.98 1.85
CA GLU A 58 -13.41 0.09 1.19
C GLU A 58 -13.52 -0.17 -0.31
N LEU A 59 -12.44 -0.58 -0.97
CA LEU A 59 -12.49 -1.01 -2.37
C LEU A 59 -13.48 -2.16 -2.59
N GLN A 60 -13.50 -3.13 -1.69
CA GLN A 60 -14.46 -4.24 -1.75
C GLN A 60 -15.90 -3.75 -1.57
N ARG A 61 -16.14 -2.87 -0.59
CA ARG A 61 -17.44 -2.26 -0.32
C ARG A 61 -17.95 -1.45 -1.50
N GLN A 62 -17.09 -0.67 -2.14
CA GLN A 62 -17.43 0.10 -3.36
C GLN A 62 -17.83 -0.82 -4.50
N ASN A 63 -17.11 -1.93 -4.71
CA ASN A 63 -17.49 -2.92 -5.71
C ASN A 63 -18.85 -3.56 -5.40
N GLU A 64 -19.14 -3.83 -4.13
CA GLU A 64 -20.44 -4.38 -3.73
C GLU A 64 -21.59 -3.40 -3.97
N ILE A 65 -21.40 -2.12 -3.63
CA ILE A 65 -22.37 -1.06 -3.97
C ILE A 65 -22.57 -0.99 -5.48
N SER A 66 -21.50 -1.06 -6.27
CA SER A 66 -21.60 -1.06 -7.72
C SER A 66 -22.37 -2.26 -8.26
N ARG A 67 -22.25 -3.45 -7.65
CA ARG A 67 -23.07 -4.62 -8.01
C ARG A 67 -24.53 -4.39 -7.69
N GLN A 68 -24.85 -3.89 -6.50
CA GLN A 68 -26.22 -3.57 -6.10
C GLN A 68 -26.87 -2.58 -7.07
N ILE A 69 -26.17 -1.49 -7.41
CA ILE A 69 -26.65 -0.49 -8.36
C ILE A 69 -26.90 -1.10 -9.75
N LEU A 70 -26.02 -1.99 -10.23
CA LEU A 70 -26.23 -2.66 -11.52
C LEU A 70 -27.43 -3.62 -11.50
N GLU A 71 -27.71 -4.29 -10.38
CA GLU A 71 -28.93 -5.08 -10.23
C GLU A 71 -30.18 -4.20 -10.22
N GLU A 72 -30.15 -3.05 -9.55
CA GLU A 72 -31.23 -2.05 -9.63
C GLU A 72 -31.44 -1.54 -11.06
N LEU A 73 -30.36 -1.25 -11.79
CA LEU A 73 -30.41 -0.82 -13.19
C LEU A 73 -31.03 -1.87 -14.12
N LYS A 74 -30.80 -3.16 -13.87
CA LYS A 74 -31.44 -4.25 -14.64
C LYS A 74 -32.95 -4.31 -14.41
N GLN A 75 -33.41 -3.93 -13.22
CA GLN A 75 -34.83 -3.94 -12.85
C GLN A 75 -35.54 -2.64 -13.26
N ASP A 76 -34.80 -1.56 -13.46
CA ASP A 76 -35.34 -0.26 -13.83
C ASP A 76 -35.87 -0.24 -15.28
N LYS A 77 -37.19 -0.12 -15.42
CA LYS A 77 -37.90 -0.01 -16.70
C LYS A 77 -38.06 1.43 -17.18
N THR A 78 -37.82 2.41 -16.31
CA THR A 78 -38.03 3.84 -16.57
C THR A 78 -36.86 4.45 -17.34
N GLY A 79 -35.65 3.91 -17.19
CA GLY A 79 -34.43 4.48 -17.77
C GLY A 79 -33.89 5.71 -17.02
N ILE A 80 -34.51 6.09 -15.89
CA ILE A 80 -34.12 7.26 -15.09
C ILE A 80 -34.20 7.04 -13.57
N PHE A 81 -34.81 5.97 -13.09
CA PHE A 81 -35.16 5.81 -11.67
C PHE A 81 -33.92 5.69 -10.79
N VAL A 82 -32.92 4.93 -11.25
CA VAL A 82 -31.66 4.80 -10.52
C VAL A 82 -30.95 6.16 -10.46
N ALA A 83 -30.91 6.90 -11.57
CA ALA A 83 -30.38 8.27 -11.53
C ALA A 83 -31.14 9.15 -10.54
N LEU A 84 -32.47 9.17 -10.60
CA LEU A 84 -33.30 9.93 -9.65
C LEU A 84 -33.00 9.58 -8.19
N LYS A 85 -32.77 8.31 -7.87
CA LYS A 85 -32.45 7.85 -6.52
C LYS A 85 -31.10 8.38 -6.03
N TYR A 86 -30.07 8.36 -6.87
CA TYR A 86 -28.69 8.69 -6.48
C TYR A 86 -28.26 10.13 -6.76
N THR A 87 -29.07 10.93 -7.47
CA THR A 87 -28.75 12.35 -7.67
C THR A 87 -28.98 13.15 -6.38
N GLU A 88 -27.92 13.83 -5.95
CA GLU A 88 -27.87 14.75 -4.81
C GLU A 88 -27.57 16.19 -5.28
N ASN A 89 -27.72 17.17 -4.40
CA ASN A 89 -27.42 18.59 -4.67
C ASN A 89 -28.21 19.21 -5.84
N LEU A 90 -29.50 18.91 -5.92
CA LEU A 90 -30.41 19.47 -6.91
C LEU A 90 -30.81 20.91 -6.58
N SER A 91 -31.12 21.69 -7.62
CA SER A 91 -31.82 22.96 -7.44
C SER A 91 -33.23 22.73 -6.87
N GLU A 92 -33.88 23.78 -6.35
CA GLU A 92 -35.24 23.65 -5.83
C GLU A 92 -36.24 23.20 -6.91
N SER A 93 -36.15 23.76 -8.12
CA SER A 93 -36.96 23.32 -9.27
C SER A 93 -36.67 21.87 -9.64
N ASP A 94 -35.40 21.46 -9.69
CA ASP A 94 -35.03 20.08 -10.02
C ASP A 94 -35.49 19.08 -8.95
N THR A 95 -35.52 19.49 -7.68
CA THR A 95 -36.07 18.68 -6.59
C THR A 95 -37.55 18.41 -6.82
N ARG A 96 -38.32 19.43 -7.23
CA ARG A 96 -39.75 19.29 -7.57
C ARG A 96 -39.95 18.44 -8.82
N TYR A 97 -39.08 18.57 -9.83
CA TYR A 97 -39.11 17.71 -11.02
C TYR A 97 -38.81 16.25 -10.66
N LYS A 98 -37.83 16.01 -9.78
CA LYS A 98 -37.54 14.67 -9.23
C LYS A 98 -38.76 14.09 -8.52
N GLU A 99 -39.39 14.83 -7.62
CA GLU A 99 -40.62 14.39 -6.93
C GLU A 99 -41.75 14.07 -7.89
N PHE A 100 -41.93 14.86 -8.95
CA PHE A 100 -42.93 14.59 -9.98
C PHE A 100 -42.63 13.30 -10.74
N LEU A 101 -41.39 13.11 -11.22
CA LEU A 101 -41.00 11.92 -11.98
C LEU A 101 -41.01 10.64 -11.13
N LEU A 102 -40.75 10.72 -9.83
CA LEU A 102 -40.83 9.57 -8.93
C LEU A 102 -42.25 8.99 -8.83
N LYS A 103 -43.31 9.79 -9.08
CA LYS A 103 -44.68 9.27 -9.18
C LYS A 103 -44.87 8.28 -10.35
N MET A 104 -43.89 8.19 -11.25
CA MET A 104 -43.89 7.33 -12.44
C MET A 104 -42.91 6.14 -12.32
N GLU A 105 -42.40 5.83 -11.13
CA GLU A 105 -41.38 4.77 -10.92
C GLU A 105 -41.79 3.38 -11.46
N ASN A 106 -43.10 3.09 -11.49
CA ASN A 106 -43.63 1.80 -11.95
C ASN A 106 -43.93 1.75 -13.46
N LEU A 107 -43.63 2.82 -14.19
CA LEU A 107 -43.87 2.92 -15.64
C LEU A 107 -42.63 2.52 -16.46
N THR A 108 -42.84 2.36 -17.77
CA THR A 108 -41.72 2.22 -18.72
C THR A 108 -41.26 3.59 -19.20
N SER A 109 -40.02 3.69 -19.67
CA SER A 109 -39.48 4.92 -20.31
C SER A 109 -40.41 5.46 -21.41
N GLU A 110 -40.95 4.56 -22.25
CA GLU A 110 -41.90 4.91 -23.31
C GLU A 110 -43.18 5.54 -22.77
N LYS A 111 -43.75 4.99 -21.69
CA LYS A 111 -44.96 5.52 -21.06
C LYS A 111 -44.70 6.88 -20.41
N ILE A 112 -43.55 7.07 -19.77
CA ILE A 112 -43.18 8.36 -19.19
C ILE A 112 -43.08 9.42 -20.29
N LEU A 113 -42.36 9.12 -21.38
CA LEU A 113 -42.25 10.03 -22.52
C LEU A 113 -43.60 10.33 -23.16
N ALA A 114 -44.50 9.34 -23.25
CA ALA A 114 -45.86 9.56 -23.72
C ALA A 114 -46.60 10.55 -22.81
N ILE A 115 -46.58 10.35 -21.49
CA ILE A 115 -47.17 11.28 -20.53
C ILE A 115 -46.59 12.68 -20.68
N LEU A 116 -45.26 12.84 -20.72
CA LEU A 116 -44.62 14.15 -20.87
C LEU A 116 -45.03 14.85 -22.18
N ARG A 117 -45.19 14.09 -23.28
CA ARG A 117 -45.70 14.63 -24.55
C ARG A 117 -47.14 15.09 -24.42
N GLU A 118 -48.00 14.33 -23.74
CA GLU A 118 -49.38 14.72 -23.50
C GLU A 118 -49.49 15.96 -22.59
N LEU A 119 -48.66 16.06 -21.55
CA LEU A 119 -48.57 17.29 -20.73
C LEU A 119 -48.19 18.51 -21.57
N ASN A 120 -47.25 18.36 -22.50
CA ASN A 120 -46.88 19.43 -23.42
C ASN A 120 -48.03 19.81 -24.39
N GLN A 121 -48.81 18.83 -24.86
CA GLN A 121 -50.02 19.11 -25.64
C GLN A 121 -51.06 19.87 -24.82
N MET A 122 -51.29 19.46 -23.58
CA MET A 122 -52.20 20.14 -22.65
C MET A 122 -51.78 21.59 -22.41
N VAL A 123 -50.49 21.86 -22.18
CA VAL A 123 -49.96 23.23 -22.05
C VAL A 123 -50.23 24.08 -23.29
N LYS A 124 -50.14 23.50 -24.50
CA LYS A 124 -50.49 24.21 -25.74
C LYS A 124 -51.99 24.51 -25.83
N ILE A 125 -52.86 23.58 -25.40
CA ILE A 125 -54.32 23.78 -25.35
C ILE A 125 -54.69 24.89 -24.36
N VAL A 126 -54.05 24.91 -23.18
CA VAL A 126 -54.30 25.95 -22.16
C VAL A 126 -53.89 27.34 -22.64
N ASN A 127 -52.86 27.42 -23.49
CA ASN A 127 -52.42 28.68 -24.13
C ASN A 127 -53.10 28.94 -25.49
N PHE A 128 -54.09 28.12 -25.89
CA PHE A 128 -54.85 28.29 -27.12
C PHE A 128 -56.02 29.27 -26.93
N SER A 129 -56.73 29.62 -28.00
CA SER A 129 -57.88 30.55 -27.97
C SER A 129 -58.87 30.25 -26.84
N LEU A 130 -59.21 31.29 -26.05
CA LEU A 130 -60.13 31.23 -24.91
C LEU A 130 -61.50 30.62 -25.26
N THR A 131 -61.94 30.76 -26.52
CA THR A 131 -63.24 30.28 -26.98
C THR A 131 -63.26 28.76 -27.21
N ALA A 132 -62.15 28.16 -27.62
CA ALA A 132 -62.04 26.72 -27.92
C ALA A 132 -61.47 25.90 -26.75
N GLN A 133 -60.78 26.57 -25.82
CA GLN A 133 -60.09 25.94 -24.68
C GLN A 133 -60.97 25.01 -23.83
N PRO A 134 -62.20 25.37 -23.40
CA PRO A 134 -63.00 24.49 -22.54
C PRO A 134 -63.40 23.19 -23.23
N PHE A 135 -63.68 23.24 -24.53
CA PHE A 135 -64.04 22.08 -25.35
C PHE A 135 -62.85 21.15 -25.55
N LEU A 136 -61.69 21.71 -25.90
CA LEU A 136 -60.45 20.94 -26.11
C LEU A 136 -59.97 20.27 -24.81
N LEU A 137 -60.07 20.95 -23.66
CA LEU A 137 -59.73 20.36 -22.36
C LEU A 137 -60.68 19.22 -21.97
N LYS A 138 -61.98 19.34 -22.30
CA LYS A 138 -62.95 18.27 -22.04
C LYS A 138 -62.66 17.03 -22.88
N ILE A 139 -62.34 17.19 -24.16
CA ILE A 139 -61.95 16.09 -25.04
C ILE A 139 -60.66 15.45 -24.55
N HIS A 140 -59.64 16.25 -24.24
CA HIS A 140 -58.35 15.75 -23.77
C HIS A 140 -58.51 14.92 -22.48
N ARG A 141 -59.32 15.37 -21.52
CA ARG A 141 -59.60 14.58 -20.29
C ARG A 141 -60.30 13.25 -20.57
N ILE A 142 -61.19 13.19 -21.55
CA ILE A 142 -61.88 11.94 -21.92
C ILE A 142 -60.90 10.97 -22.59
N LEU A 143 -60.05 11.47 -23.48
CA LEU A 143 -59.09 10.64 -24.24
C LEU A 143 -57.94 10.12 -23.38
N HIS A 144 -57.54 10.87 -22.35
CA HIS A 144 -56.34 10.61 -21.54
C HIS A 144 -56.66 10.34 -20.06
N LYS A 145 -57.79 9.66 -19.80
CA LYS A 145 -58.26 9.35 -18.45
C LYS A 145 -57.26 8.50 -17.65
N ASP A 146 -56.48 7.67 -18.35
CA ASP A 146 -55.45 6.80 -17.79
C ASP A 146 -54.24 7.55 -17.21
N ILE A 147 -54.06 8.83 -17.55
CA ILE A 147 -52.98 9.69 -17.05
C ILE A 147 -53.48 10.87 -16.22
N GLU A 148 -54.75 10.87 -15.81
CA GLU A 148 -55.38 11.96 -15.06
C GLU A 148 -54.63 12.33 -13.76
N VAL A 149 -54.11 11.32 -13.05
CA VAL A 149 -53.30 11.52 -11.83
C VAL A 149 -52.05 12.36 -12.13
N TYR A 150 -51.42 12.17 -13.29
CA TYR A 150 -50.24 12.92 -13.69
C TYR A 150 -50.58 14.33 -14.19
N LEU A 151 -51.74 14.51 -14.83
CA LEU A 151 -52.27 15.82 -15.21
C LEU A 151 -52.54 16.69 -13.97
N GLN A 152 -53.12 16.10 -12.93
CA GLN A 152 -53.33 16.79 -11.65
C GLN A 152 -51.99 17.13 -10.99
N ALA A 153 -51.10 16.15 -10.86
CA ALA A 153 -49.77 16.38 -10.26
C ALA A 153 -48.95 17.43 -11.02
N PHE A 154 -49.11 17.53 -12.34
CA PHE A 154 -48.43 18.54 -13.15
C PHE A 154 -49.03 19.93 -12.93
N SER A 155 -50.35 20.02 -12.76
CA SER A 155 -51.02 21.28 -12.42
C SER A 155 -50.52 21.81 -11.07
N ASP A 156 -50.37 20.94 -10.08
CA ASP A 156 -49.82 21.30 -8.77
C ASP A 156 -48.36 21.77 -8.89
N LEU A 157 -47.55 21.07 -9.70
CA LEU A 157 -46.16 21.45 -9.99
C LEU A 157 -46.07 22.85 -10.64
N VAL A 158 -46.93 23.15 -11.62
CA VAL A 158 -46.98 24.47 -12.26
C VAL A 158 -47.32 25.57 -11.25
N LEU A 159 -48.25 25.31 -10.33
CA LEU A 159 -48.58 26.25 -9.26
C LEU A 159 -47.38 26.48 -8.33
N LEU A 160 -46.68 25.42 -7.92
CA LEU A 160 -45.48 25.54 -7.08
C LEU A 160 -44.36 26.34 -7.75
N GLU A 161 -44.10 26.09 -9.04
CA GLU A 161 -43.12 26.87 -9.82
C GLU A 161 -43.56 28.34 -9.97
N SER A 162 -44.86 28.60 -10.07
CA SER A 162 -45.39 29.95 -10.18
C SER A 162 -45.24 30.77 -8.90
N VAL A 163 -45.38 30.12 -7.73
CA VAL A 163 -45.13 30.76 -6.42
C VAL A 163 -43.66 31.16 -6.28
N ALA A 164 -42.74 30.31 -6.74
CA ALA A 164 -41.31 30.60 -6.70
C ALA A 164 -40.90 31.74 -7.66
N THR A 165 -41.64 31.95 -8.75
CA THR A 165 -41.26 32.88 -9.83
C THR A 165 -42.20 34.10 -9.96
N ASN A 166 -43.23 34.21 -9.12
CA ASN A 166 -44.32 35.18 -9.22
C ASN A 166 -44.99 35.25 -10.61
N LYS A 167 -44.93 34.15 -11.38
CA LYS A 167 -45.51 34.07 -12.73
C LYS A 167 -45.93 32.65 -13.05
N ILE A 168 -47.19 32.44 -13.43
CA ILE A 168 -47.66 31.16 -13.95
C ILE A 168 -47.10 30.99 -15.37
N ASP A 169 -46.19 30.03 -15.55
CA ASP A 169 -45.57 29.72 -16.84
C ASP A 169 -45.47 28.20 -17.04
N ALA A 170 -46.59 27.57 -17.38
CA ALA A 170 -46.67 26.14 -17.63
C ALA A 170 -45.75 25.68 -18.77
N LEU A 171 -45.44 26.57 -19.74
CA LEU A 171 -44.53 26.29 -20.83
C LEU A 171 -43.08 26.18 -20.34
N LYS A 172 -42.67 27.07 -19.44
CA LYS A 172 -41.37 26.98 -18.77
C LYS A 172 -41.28 25.71 -17.93
N THR A 173 -42.31 25.39 -17.14
CA THR A 173 -42.33 24.19 -16.29
C THR A 173 -42.21 22.91 -17.11
N ILE A 174 -43.00 22.74 -18.18
CA ILE A 174 -42.91 21.51 -19.00
C ILE A 174 -41.56 21.40 -19.72
N LYS A 175 -40.98 22.51 -20.19
CA LYS A 175 -39.62 22.51 -20.77
C LYS A 175 -38.56 22.13 -19.74
N GLY A 176 -38.65 22.68 -18.53
CA GLY A 176 -37.77 22.32 -17.41
C GLY A 176 -37.86 20.83 -17.08
N LEU A 177 -39.07 20.29 -17.03
CA LEU A 177 -39.31 18.87 -16.77
C LEU A 177 -38.73 17.96 -17.87
N PHE A 178 -38.87 18.33 -19.15
CA PHE A 178 -38.22 17.60 -20.25
C PHE A 178 -36.69 17.63 -20.15
N ASN A 179 -36.12 18.82 -19.90
CA ASN A 179 -34.67 18.97 -19.76
C ASN A 179 -34.13 18.15 -18.59
N PHE A 180 -34.86 18.15 -17.46
CA PHE A 180 -34.50 17.36 -16.29
C PHE A 180 -34.60 15.86 -16.56
N TYR A 181 -35.66 15.39 -17.22
CA TYR A 181 -35.77 14.00 -17.67
C TYR A 181 -34.59 13.58 -18.54
N GLU A 182 -34.23 14.38 -19.55
CA GLU A 182 -33.09 14.09 -20.43
C GLU A 182 -31.76 14.08 -19.67
N ALA A 183 -31.59 14.97 -18.70
CA ALA A 183 -30.41 14.98 -17.83
C ALA A 183 -30.32 13.69 -17.00
N MET A 184 -31.42 13.23 -16.41
CA MET A 184 -31.47 11.98 -15.64
C MET A 184 -31.21 10.75 -16.50
N PHE A 185 -31.71 10.72 -17.74
CA PHE A 185 -31.43 9.63 -18.68
C PHE A 185 -29.93 9.54 -19.03
N LYS A 186 -29.29 10.70 -19.26
CA LYS A 186 -27.84 10.77 -19.48
C LYS A 186 -27.06 10.34 -18.25
N GLU A 187 -27.47 10.82 -17.07
CA GLU A 187 -26.87 10.45 -15.79
C GLU A 187 -26.96 8.94 -15.54
N GLN A 188 -28.11 8.33 -15.80
CA GLN A 188 -28.28 6.88 -15.66
C GLN A 188 -27.36 6.09 -16.58
N THR A 189 -27.19 6.57 -17.82
CA THR A 189 -26.25 5.97 -18.78
C THR A 189 -24.81 6.08 -18.26
N ALA A 190 -24.43 7.23 -17.69
CA ALA A 190 -23.12 7.44 -17.11
C ALA A 190 -22.88 6.56 -15.87
N ILE A 191 -23.85 6.47 -14.96
CA ILE A 191 -23.82 5.56 -13.80
C ILE A 191 -23.60 4.12 -14.29
N THR A 192 -24.37 3.67 -15.27
CA THR A 192 -24.23 2.32 -15.83
C THR A 192 -22.81 2.06 -16.33
N ALA A 193 -22.27 2.97 -17.14
CA ALA A 193 -20.93 2.85 -17.70
C ALA A 193 -19.83 2.83 -16.62
N ILE A 194 -19.91 3.74 -15.64
CA ILE A 194 -18.93 3.84 -14.54
C ILE A 194 -18.96 2.58 -13.67
N ARG A 195 -20.16 2.17 -13.22
CA ARG A 195 -20.31 1.02 -12.32
C ARG A 195 -19.93 -0.30 -12.99
N HIS A 196 -20.28 -0.47 -14.26
CA HIS A 196 -19.81 -1.60 -15.06
C HIS A 196 -18.28 -1.58 -15.25
N GLY A 197 -17.70 -0.42 -15.55
CA GLY A 197 -16.25 -0.25 -15.70
C GLY A 197 -15.44 -0.55 -14.44
N GLN A 198 -15.99 -0.28 -13.25
CA GLN A 198 -15.36 -0.62 -11.96
C GLN A 198 -15.31 -2.13 -11.70
N LEU A 199 -16.23 -2.90 -12.30
CA LEU A 199 -16.41 -4.33 -12.07
C LEU A 199 -15.88 -5.20 -13.20
N VAL A 200 -15.22 -4.63 -14.21
CA VAL A 200 -14.72 -5.36 -15.38
C VAL A 200 -13.29 -4.96 -15.70
N ILE A 201 -12.40 -5.95 -15.85
CA ILE A 201 -11.05 -5.75 -16.39
C ILE A 201 -10.93 -6.56 -17.67
N LYS A 202 -10.58 -5.88 -18.78
CA LYS A 202 -10.38 -6.50 -20.11
C LYS A 202 -11.55 -7.38 -20.53
N GLY A 203 -12.78 -6.92 -20.29
CA GLY A 203 -14.01 -7.66 -20.60
C GLY A 203 -14.35 -8.80 -19.62
N VAL A 204 -13.50 -9.08 -18.63
CA VAL A 204 -13.75 -10.13 -17.62
C VAL A 204 -14.30 -9.50 -16.34
N PRO A 205 -15.49 -9.91 -15.86
CA PRO A 205 -16.05 -9.41 -14.62
C PRO A 205 -15.24 -9.83 -13.39
N LEU A 206 -15.26 -9.00 -12.35
CA LEU A 206 -14.63 -9.26 -11.06
C LEU A 206 -15.54 -10.11 -10.18
N THR A 207 -14.97 -11.15 -9.57
CA THR A 207 -15.67 -11.92 -8.52
C THR A 207 -15.88 -11.06 -7.27
N PRO A 208 -16.80 -11.43 -6.34
CA PRO A 208 -17.00 -10.72 -5.07
C PRO A 208 -15.74 -10.50 -4.22
N ASP A 209 -14.79 -11.41 -4.31
CA ASP A 209 -13.50 -11.36 -3.59
C ASP A 209 -12.38 -10.64 -4.39
N GLN A 210 -12.74 -9.91 -5.45
CA GLN A 210 -11.78 -9.24 -6.32
C GLN A 210 -12.02 -7.73 -6.39
N VAL A 211 -10.91 -6.99 -6.37
CA VAL A 211 -10.88 -5.54 -6.57
C VAL A 211 -9.77 -5.16 -7.56
N ILE A 212 -9.90 -3.98 -8.17
CA ILE A 212 -8.88 -3.42 -9.06
C ILE A 212 -7.85 -2.68 -8.21
N CYS A 213 -6.58 -3.04 -8.32
CA CYS A 213 -5.48 -2.27 -7.73
C CYS A 213 -5.40 -0.88 -8.38
N PRO A 214 -5.55 0.23 -7.62
CA PRO A 214 -5.49 1.58 -8.19
C PRO A 214 -4.15 1.89 -8.87
N ALA A 215 -3.04 1.40 -8.30
CA ALA A 215 -1.70 1.68 -8.79
C ALA A 215 -1.32 0.88 -10.05
N THR A 216 -1.66 -0.42 -10.11
CA THR A 216 -1.21 -1.31 -11.20
C THR A 216 -2.31 -1.70 -12.17
N ARG A 217 -3.58 -1.38 -11.86
CA ARG A 217 -4.78 -1.80 -12.60
C ARG A 217 -4.94 -3.32 -12.73
N LYS A 218 -4.21 -4.11 -11.94
CA LYS A 218 -4.33 -5.57 -11.86
C LYS A 218 -5.38 -5.99 -10.82
N LYS A 219 -5.85 -7.23 -10.91
CA LYS A 219 -6.80 -7.82 -9.96
C LYS A 219 -6.10 -8.19 -8.65
N LEU A 220 -6.67 -7.73 -7.53
CA LEU A 220 -6.31 -8.17 -6.19
C LEU A 220 -7.33 -9.18 -5.67
N ILE A 221 -6.86 -10.14 -4.88
CA ILE A 221 -7.70 -11.06 -4.12
C ILE A 221 -7.82 -10.50 -2.70
N VAL A 222 -9.04 -10.10 -2.30
CA VAL A 222 -9.29 -9.37 -1.05
C VAL A 222 -9.00 -10.25 0.16
N SER A 223 -9.63 -11.43 0.24
CA SER A 223 -9.42 -12.40 1.33
C SER A 223 -7.94 -12.68 1.61
N ARG A 224 -7.20 -13.08 0.57
CA ARG A 224 -5.75 -13.36 0.65
C ARG A 224 -4.93 -12.13 1.03
N SER A 225 -5.33 -10.94 0.61
CA SER A 225 -4.63 -9.72 1.04
C SER A 225 -4.83 -9.50 2.54
N LEU A 226 -6.07 -9.58 3.02
CA LEU A 226 -6.43 -9.37 4.43
C LEU A 226 -5.77 -10.40 5.38
N GLU A 227 -5.62 -11.65 4.96
CA GLU A 227 -4.95 -12.71 5.72
C GLU A 227 -3.47 -12.40 6.01
N THR A 228 -2.84 -11.52 5.24
CA THR A 228 -1.41 -11.23 5.37
C THR A 228 -1.06 -10.19 6.44
N SER A 229 -2.05 -9.66 7.17
CA SER A 229 -1.86 -8.52 8.07
C SER A 229 -0.71 -8.70 9.06
N ASN A 230 -0.60 -9.87 9.73
CA ASN A 230 0.49 -10.11 10.69
C ASN A 230 1.87 -10.06 10.02
N ASN A 231 1.99 -10.69 8.85
CA ASN A 231 3.24 -10.74 8.10
C ASN A 231 3.63 -9.35 7.55
N ALA A 232 2.64 -8.60 7.08
CA ALA A 232 2.82 -7.25 6.57
C ALA A 232 3.20 -6.24 7.68
N ASN A 233 2.64 -6.40 8.89
CA ASN A 233 3.01 -5.63 10.08
C ASN A 233 4.49 -5.84 10.42
N ASP A 234 4.91 -7.10 10.53
CA ASP A 234 6.30 -7.44 10.84
C ASP A 234 7.27 -6.90 9.77
N PHE A 235 6.89 -6.98 8.50
CA PHE A 235 7.69 -6.44 7.40
C PHE A 235 7.83 -4.92 7.45
N LEU A 236 6.71 -4.19 7.61
CA LEU A 236 6.76 -2.73 7.71
C LEU A 236 7.58 -2.29 8.92
N ALA A 237 7.43 -2.97 10.06
CA ALA A 237 8.20 -2.71 11.26
C ALA A 237 9.73 -2.85 11.00
N ILE A 238 10.16 -3.91 10.32
CA ILE A 238 11.55 -4.11 9.91
C ILE A 238 12.02 -2.97 9.00
N CYS A 239 11.22 -2.58 8.00
CA CYS A 239 11.55 -1.49 7.08
C CYS A 239 11.72 -0.14 7.79
N ILE A 240 10.84 0.16 8.76
CA ILE A 240 10.93 1.39 9.57
C ILE A 240 12.15 1.34 10.49
N ALA A 241 12.46 0.20 11.13
CA ALA A 241 13.67 0.08 11.94
C ALA A 241 14.95 0.28 11.11
N LEU A 242 15.00 -0.28 9.89
CA LEU A 242 16.11 -0.04 8.96
C LEU A 242 16.26 1.44 8.57
N SER A 243 15.15 2.16 8.37
CA SER A 243 15.21 3.58 8.05
C SER A 243 15.76 4.42 9.19
N GLN A 244 15.45 4.05 10.43
CA GLN A 244 16.01 4.69 11.63
C GLN A 244 17.51 4.42 11.78
N LEU A 245 17.98 3.19 11.53
CA LEU A 245 19.42 2.88 11.50
C LEU A 245 20.17 3.65 10.41
N ALA A 246 19.52 3.84 9.26
CA ALA A 246 20.07 4.65 8.19
C ALA A 246 20.00 6.15 8.48
N LYS A 247 19.40 6.60 9.60
CA LYS A 247 19.16 8.01 9.93
C LYS A 247 18.39 8.77 8.84
N LEU A 248 17.48 8.07 8.16
CA LEU A 248 16.63 8.67 7.14
C LEU A 248 15.56 9.56 7.82
N ARG A 249 15.52 10.84 7.44
CA ARG A 249 14.52 11.81 7.91
C ARG A 249 13.59 12.13 6.74
N GLU A 250 12.37 11.60 6.80
CA GLU A 250 11.33 11.83 5.80
C GLU A 250 10.01 12.08 6.53
N ASP A 251 9.25 13.07 6.06
CA ASP A 251 8.00 13.50 6.69
C ASP A 251 7.00 12.33 6.80
N ASP A 252 6.92 11.47 5.79
CA ASP A 252 6.04 10.28 5.79
C ASP A 252 6.33 9.33 6.96
N ILE A 253 7.60 9.18 7.33
CA ILE A 253 8.03 8.31 8.44
C ILE A 253 7.71 8.98 9.77
N GLU A 254 8.00 10.27 9.90
CA GLU A 254 7.71 11.04 11.11
C GLU A 254 6.20 11.09 11.38
N ASP A 255 5.40 11.35 10.36
CA ASP A 255 3.94 11.40 10.47
C ASP A 255 3.32 10.02 10.71
N PHE A 256 3.92 8.96 10.17
CA PHE A 256 3.58 7.60 10.55
C PHE A 256 3.87 7.33 12.04
N LEU A 257 5.07 7.66 12.52
CA LEU A 257 5.47 7.43 13.91
C LEU A 257 4.65 8.24 14.91
N LYS A 258 4.19 9.45 14.56
CA LYS A 258 3.27 10.25 15.40
C LYS A 258 1.91 9.60 15.59
N ARG A 259 1.43 8.84 14.60
CA ARG A 259 0.12 8.15 14.62
C ARG A 259 0.23 6.72 15.16
N ALA A 260 1.42 6.12 15.08
CA ALA A 260 1.68 4.79 15.58
C ALA A 260 1.64 4.75 17.13
N PRO A 261 1.44 3.56 17.74
CA PRO A 261 1.57 3.38 19.18
C PRO A 261 2.93 3.88 19.71
N LEU A 262 2.97 4.40 20.94
CA LEU A 262 4.18 4.97 21.55
C LEU A 262 5.36 3.97 21.59
N ASP A 263 5.06 2.68 21.72
CA ASP A 263 6.03 1.59 21.77
C ASP A 263 6.37 1.01 20.38
N TYR A 264 5.81 1.55 19.30
CA TYR A 264 5.99 1.00 17.95
C TYR A 264 7.45 0.90 17.56
N LEU A 265 8.26 1.94 17.80
CA LEU A 265 9.66 1.95 17.41
C LEU A 265 10.49 0.91 18.19
N GLU A 266 10.20 0.71 19.47
CA GLU A 266 10.83 -0.34 20.27
C GLU A 266 10.47 -1.72 19.72
N ASN A 267 9.19 -1.95 19.43
CA ASN A 267 8.71 -3.19 18.82
C ASN A 267 9.34 -3.43 17.44
N ALA A 268 9.45 -2.40 16.61
CA ALA A 268 10.09 -2.46 15.29
C ALA A 268 11.56 -2.84 15.37
N ASN A 269 12.31 -2.25 16.30
CA ASN A 269 13.69 -2.62 16.57
C ASN A 269 13.79 -4.08 17.04
N ASN A 270 12.91 -4.53 17.93
CA ASN A 270 12.87 -5.92 18.37
C ASN A 270 12.60 -6.89 17.20
N LYS A 271 11.67 -6.56 16.29
CA LYS A 271 11.38 -7.34 15.09
C LYS A 271 12.58 -7.40 14.14
N LEU A 272 13.28 -6.28 13.96
CA LEU A 272 14.52 -6.26 13.18
C LEU A 272 15.57 -7.20 13.78
N LEU A 273 15.83 -7.18 15.10
CA LEU A 273 16.77 -8.13 15.73
C LEU A 273 16.34 -9.59 15.53
N GLN A 274 15.06 -9.87 15.72
CA GLN A 274 14.52 -11.22 15.50
C GLN A 274 14.75 -11.67 14.07
N TYR A 275 14.51 -10.80 13.08
CA TYR A 275 14.75 -11.11 11.67
C TYR A 275 16.23 -11.33 11.36
N LEU A 276 17.12 -10.48 11.90
CA LEU A 276 18.56 -10.60 11.70
C LEU A 276 19.13 -11.89 12.29
N ARG A 277 18.55 -12.40 13.39
CA ARG A 277 18.96 -13.65 14.04
C ARG A 277 18.29 -14.89 13.42
N TYR A 278 16.99 -14.81 13.14
CA TYR A 278 16.14 -15.95 12.74
C TYR A 278 15.19 -15.55 11.58
N PRO A 279 15.71 -15.28 10.38
CA PRO A 279 14.89 -14.77 9.26
C PRO A 279 13.82 -15.77 8.79
N PHE A 280 13.99 -17.05 9.08
CA PHE A 280 13.02 -18.10 8.71
C PHE A 280 11.71 -18.03 9.50
N TRP A 281 11.68 -17.39 10.68
CA TRP A 281 10.45 -17.25 11.48
C TRP A 281 9.40 -16.34 10.83
N PHE A 282 9.82 -15.46 9.92
CA PHE A 282 8.94 -14.49 9.28
C PHE A 282 8.28 -15.02 8.01
N ASN A 283 8.76 -16.15 7.45
CA ASN A 283 8.20 -16.76 6.24
C ASN A 283 8.04 -15.79 5.04
N PHE A 284 8.92 -14.79 4.92
CA PHE A 284 8.88 -13.86 3.80
C PHE A 284 9.13 -14.57 2.46
N SER A 285 8.39 -14.14 1.44
CA SER A 285 8.53 -14.59 0.06
C SER A 285 9.90 -14.18 -0.52
N PRO A 286 10.37 -14.82 -1.60
CA PRO A 286 11.61 -14.42 -2.26
C PRO A 286 11.65 -12.94 -2.65
N ALA A 287 10.52 -12.38 -3.13
CA ALA A 287 10.42 -10.97 -3.49
C ALA A 287 10.55 -10.05 -2.27
N GLN A 288 9.93 -10.40 -1.14
CA GLN A 288 10.05 -9.66 0.12
C GLN A 288 11.48 -9.72 0.68
N LYS A 289 12.13 -10.89 0.61
CA LYS A 289 13.54 -11.03 1.02
C LYS A 289 14.46 -10.18 0.14
N GLN A 290 14.25 -10.21 -1.17
CA GLN A 290 15.01 -9.38 -2.11
C GLN A 290 14.81 -7.88 -1.85
N PHE A 291 13.58 -7.47 -1.53
CA PHE A 291 13.27 -6.10 -1.14
C PHE A 291 14.07 -5.65 0.10
N LEU A 292 14.12 -6.49 1.15
CA LEU A 292 14.90 -6.19 2.35
C LEU A 292 16.41 -6.18 2.10
N ARG A 293 16.92 -7.04 1.20
CA ARG A 293 18.33 -7.02 0.76
C ARG A 293 18.70 -5.68 0.16
N GLU A 294 17.86 -5.16 -0.72
CA GLU A 294 18.07 -3.87 -1.36
C GLU A 294 18.02 -2.71 -0.35
N MET A 295 17.32 -2.88 0.77
CA MET A 295 17.33 -1.94 1.92
C MET A 295 18.54 -2.11 2.87
N GLY A 296 19.48 -3.02 2.57
CA GLY A 296 20.70 -3.18 3.36
C GLY A 296 20.60 -4.14 4.55
N ILE A 297 19.59 -5.02 4.59
CA ILE A 297 19.41 -5.97 5.70
C ILE A 297 20.63 -6.89 5.89
N GLU A 298 21.34 -7.24 4.80
CA GLU A 298 22.54 -8.07 4.86
C GLU A 298 23.73 -7.32 5.48
N SER A 299 23.87 -6.02 5.18
CA SER A 299 24.88 -5.18 5.84
C SER A 299 24.59 -5.05 7.33
N ALA A 300 23.33 -4.86 7.72
CA ALA A 300 22.93 -4.85 9.13
C ALA A 300 23.21 -6.21 9.82
N ALA A 301 22.90 -7.32 9.15
CA ALA A 301 23.18 -8.68 9.68
C ALA A 301 24.68 -8.91 9.88
N ASN A 302 25.51 -8.51 8.92
CA ASN A 302 26.96 -8.66 8.99
C ASN A 302 27.58 -7.83 10.13
N GLN A 303 27.00 -6.68 10.47
CA GLN A 303 27.45 -5.84 11.58
C GLN A 303 27.10 -6.41 12.96
N LEU A 304 26.01 -7.18 13.07
CA LEU A 304 25.69 -7.92 14.29
C LEU A 304 26.46 -9.24 14.40
N ARG A 305 26.91 -9.78 13.27
CA ARG A 305 27.62 -11.05 13.24
C ARG A 305 28.89 -10.94 14.08
N TYR A 306 28.98 -11.79 15.11
CA TYR A 306 30.09 -11.83 16.09
C TYR A 306 30.13 -10.71 17.13
N SER A 307 29.10 -9.86 17.25
CA SER A 307 29.02 -8.84 18.31
C SER A 307 29.17 -9.42 19.73
N HIS A 308 28.60 -10.61 19.98
CA HIS A 308 28.71 -11.34 21.25
C HIS A 308 30.15 -11.79 21.59
N LEU A 309 31.06 -11.82 20.61
CA LEU A 309 32.48 -12.15 20.81
C LEU A 309 33.35 -10.90 21.03
N TRP A 310 32.76 -9.71 20.94
CA TRP A 310 33.44 -8.42 21.06
C TRP A 310 32.99 -7.69 22.33
N ASN A 311 33.92 -7.49 23.27
CA ASN A 311 33.65 -6.73 24.50
C ASN A 311 34.40 -5.39 24.43
N GLU A 312 33.67 -4.28 24.42
CA GLU A 312 34.24 -2.93 24.32
C GLU A 312 35.13 -2.56 25.53
N GLU A 313 35.03 -3.26 26.66
CA GLU A 313 35.92 -3.09 27.82
C GLU A 313 37.28 -3.77 27.64
N LYS A 314 37.42 -4.69 26.67
CA LYS A 314 38.67 -5.37 26.37
C LYS A 314 39.50 -4.57 25.37
N SER A 315 40.82 -4.74 25.44
CA SER A 315 41.71 -4.15 24.45
C SER A 315 41.42 -4.68 23.05
N LEU A 316 41.73 -3.88 22.01
CA LEU A 316 41.57 -4.28 20.61
C LEU A 316 42.23 -5.64 20.33
N LYS A 317 43.43 -5.85 20.87
CA LYS A 317 44.18 -7.10 20.74
C LYS A 317 43.41 -8.30 21.31
N GLU A 318 42.82 -8.17 22.48
CA GLU A 318 42.07 -9.25 23.13
C GLU A 318 40.78 -9.59 22.38
N ASN A 319 40.08 -8.59 21.84
CA ASN A 319 38.89 -8.80 21.03
C ASN A 319 39.21 -9.50 19.69
N VAL A 320 40.27 -9.06 19.00
CA VAL A 320 40.77 -9.73 17.79
C VAL A 320 41.14 -11.18 18.09
N LEU A 321 41.89 -11.41 19.17
CA LEU A 321 42.25 -12.77 19.59
C LEU A 321 41.02 -13.61 19.91
N SER A 322 40.00 -13.06 20.58
CA SER A 322 38.75 -13.78 20.90
C SER A 322 38.05 -14.28 19.64
N LEU A 323 37.98 -13.44 18.60
CA LEU A 323 37.37 -13.82 17.32
C LEU A 323 38.16 -14.89 16.55
N LEU A 324 39.49 -14.80 16.53
CA LEU A 324 40.36 -15.77 15.84
C LEU A 324 40.45 -17.10 16.59
N ILE A 325 40.48 -17.05 17.93
CA ILE A 325 40.42 -18.24 18.80
C ILE A 325 39.08 -18.93 18.62
N ASP A 326 37.96 -18.20 18.61
CA ASP A 326 36.63 -18.76 18.35
C ASP A 326 36.54 -19.43 16.96
N TYR A 327 37.19 -18.85 15.93
CA TYR A 327 37.24 -19.46 14.61
C TYR A 327 37.98 -20.81 14.62
N THR A 328 39.05 -20.92 15.40
CA THR A 328 39.87 -22.14 15.48
C THR A 328 39.46 -23.09 16.60
N LYS A 329 38.54 -22.65 17.48
CA LYS A 329 38.13 -23.33 18.72
C LYS A 329 39.32 -23.73 19.59
N GLN A 330 40.40 -22.93 19.59
CA GLN A 330 41.65 -23.20 20.32
C GLN A 330 41.47 -23.27 21.84
N ASP A 331 40.45 -22.59 22.35
CA ASP A 331 40.03 -22.54 23.75
C ASP A 331 39.20 -23.75 24.18
N TRP A 332 38.76 -24.59 23.24
CA TRP A 332 38.00 -25.79 23.56
C TRP A 332 38.95 -26.91 24.00
N ARG A 333 38.53 -27.69 25.00
CA ARG A 333 39.27 -28.87 25.51
C ARG A 333 39.62 -29.87 24.41
N TYR A 334 38.80 -29.93 23.35
CA TYR A 334 39.02 -30.70 22.13
C TYR A 334 38.67 -29.86 20.90
N PRO A 335 39.61 -29.09 20.32
CA PRO A 335 39.34 -28.17 19.20
C PRO A 335 38.74 -28.88 17.98
N VAL A 336 39.19 -30.10 17.68
CA VAL A 336 38.67 -30.95 16.60
C VAL A 336 37.20 -31.30 16.83
N PHE A 337 36.79 -31.56 18.07
CA PHE A 337 35.40 -31.85 18.43
C PHE A 337 34.51 -30.59 18.41
N GLY A 338 35.06 -29.41 18.74
CA GLY A 338 34.35 -28.14 18.59
C GLY A 338 34.10 -27.75 17.13
N LEU A 339 35.08 -28.01 16.26
CA LEU A 339 34.93 -27.88 14.81
C LEU A 339 33.97 -28.94 14.25
N PHE A 340 33.96 -30.13 14.87
CA PHE A 340 33.02 -31.20 14.57
C PHE A 340 31.58 -30.72 14.83
N ILE A 341 31.19 -30.43 16.07
CA ILE A 341 29.83 -30.00 16.43
C ILE A 341 29.34 -28.78 15.62
N THR A 342 30.24 -27.87 15.27
CA THR A 342 29.86 -26.67 14.52
C THR A 342 29.74 -26.89 13.01
N GLY A 343 29.97 -28.09 12.47
CA GLY A 343 29.81 -28.36 11.03
C GLY A 343 31.03 -28.03 10.17
N HIS A 344 32.20 -27.82 10.77
CA HIS A 344 33.37 -27.19 10.13
C HIS A 344 34.65 -28.04 10.19
N TRP A 345 34.49 -29.32 9.89
CA TRP A 345 35.50 -30.40 9.99
C TRP A 345 36.73 -30.23 9.08
N ASN A 346 36.65 -29.36 8.06
CA ASN A 346 37.71 -29.17 7.06
C ASN A 346 37.89 -27.68 6.71
N ARG A 347 38.22 -26.83 7.69
CA ARG A 347 38.60 -25.43 7.38
C ARG A 347 40.06 -25.40 6.95
N HIS A 348 40.31 -25.04 5.70
CA HIS A 348 41.66 -25.08 5.16
C HIS A 348 42.62 -24.01 5.75
N HIS A 349 42.11 -22.96 6.42
CA HIS A 349 42.88 -21.83 6.96
C HIS A 349 43.42 -22.01 8.40
N HIS A 350 43.38 -23.23 8.95
CA HIS A 350 43.74 -23.42 10.36
C HIS A 350 45.20 -23.08 10.66
N ALA A 351 46.14 -23.43 9.77
CA ALA A 351 47.56 -23.19 10.01
C ALA A 351 47.86 -21.69 10.06
N GLU A 352 47.36 -20.94 9.08
CA GLU A 352 47.58 -19.50 8.93
C GLU A 352 46.96 -18.70 10.08
N ILE A 353 45.78 -19.09 10.55
CA ILE A 353 45.14 -18.42 11.69
C ILE A 353 45.85 -18.74 13.00
N ARG A 354 46.35 -19.97 13.19
CA ARG A 354 47.16 -20.33 14.36
C ARG A 354 48.49 -19.58 14.39
N GLU A 355 49.15 -19.42 13.24
CA GLU A 355 50.33 -18.57 13.10
C GLU A 355 49.99 -17.12 13.49
N THR A 356 48.89 -16.58 12.94
CA THR A 356 48.41 -15.23 13.23
C THR A 356 48.14 -15.01 14.72
N ILE A 357 47.46 -15.96 15.38
CA ILE A 357 47.20 -15.90 16.82
C ILE A 357 48.52 -15.87 17.60
N THR A 358 49.51 -16.68 17.21
CA THR A 358 50.83 -16.72 17.84
C THR A 358 51.54 -15.38 17.70
N LEU A 359 51.58 -14.82 16.49
CA LEU A 359 52.19 -13.51 16.20
C LEU A 359 51.55 -12.38 17.00
N LEU A 360 50.22 -12.35 17.05
CA LEU A 360 49.49 -11.37 17.85
C LEU A 360 49.81 -11.52 19.34
N LYS A 361 49.82 -12.74 19.88
CA LYS A 361 50.20 -12.99 21.29
C LYS A 361 51.62 -12.49 21.58
N SER A 362 52.58 -12.73 20.69
CA SER A 362 53.98 -12.26 20.83
C SER A 362 54.18 -10.75 20.64
N GLY A 363 53.12 -9.99 20.35
CA GLY A 363 53.19 -8.52 20.30
C GLY A 363 53.36 -7.92 18.90
N SER A 364 53.19 -8.70 17.83
CA SER A 364 53.17 -8.16 16.46
C SER A 364 52.03 -7.16 16.26
N GLY A 365 52.25 -6.18 15.38
CA GLY A 365 51.26 -5.15 15.07
C GLY A 365 49.97 -5.73 14.48
N ILE A 366 48.81 -5.36 15.06
CA ILE A 366 47.50 -5.93 14.71
C ILE A 366 47.18 -5.75 13.23
N SER A 367 47.31 -4.51 12.72
CA SER A 367 46.96 -4.17 11.34
C SER A 367 47.78 -4.99 10.31
N ALA A 368 49.11 -4.97 10.43
CA ALA A 368 50.00 -5.69 9.53
C ALA A 368 49.78 -7.21 9.57
N THR A 369 49.53 -7.77 10.76
CA THR A 369 49.32 -9.22 10.92
C THR A 369 47.99 -9.65 10.30
N LEU A 370 46.91 -8.87 10.47
CA LEU A 370 45.61 -9.16 9.86
C LEU A 370 45.64 -8.99 8.34
N GLN A 371 46.34 -7.99 7.82
CA GLN A 371 46.52 -7.79 6.38
C GLN A 371 47.27 -8.97 5.74
N LYS A 372 48.31 -9.49 6.39
CA LYS A 372 49.03 -10.70 5.97
C LYS A 372 48.08 -11.91 5.93
N LEU A 373 47.27 -12.11 6.98
CA LEU A 373 46.30 -13.20 7.05
C LEU A 373 45.26 -13.10 5.92
N GLU A 374 44.75 -11.90 5.66
CA GLU A 374 43.77 -11.67 4.58
C GLU A 374 44.37 -11.96 3.21
N GLN A 375 45.59 -11.50 2.92
CA GLN A 375 46.29 -11.78 1.67
C GLN A 375 46.53 -13.28 1.47
N GLN A 376 46.98 -13.99 2.52
CA GLN A 376 47.19 -15.43 2.49
C GLN A 376 45.87 -16.20 2.28
N ALA A 377 44.78 -15.73 2.89
CA ALA A 377 43.47 -16.34 2.70
C ALA A 377 42.95 -16.16 1.26
N LYS A 378 43.08 -14.95 0.69
CA LYS A 378 42.66 -14.61 -0.68
C LYS A 378 43.48 -15.29 -1.78
N ALA A 379 44.74 -15.62 -1.50
CA ALA A 379 45.62 -16.30 -2.46
C ALA A 379 45.21 -17.76 -2.75
N ARG A 380 44.25 -18.31 -2.00
CA ARG A 380 43.80 -19.69 -2.16
C ARG A 380 42.66 -19.83 -3.17
N PRO A 381 42.66 -20.90 -3.97
CA PRO A 381 41.66 -21.11 -5.03
C PRO A 381 40.23 -21.35 -4.52
N ASP A 382 40.07 -21.75 -3.26
CA ASP A 382 38.79 -22.04 -2.60
C ASP A 382 38.32 -20.91 -1.66
N TYR A 383 38.90 -19.70 -1.76
CA TYR A 383 38.53 -18.60 -0.89
C TYR A 383 37.07 -18.18 -1.07
N ASN A 384 36.28 -18.39 -0.02
CA ASN A 384 34.88 -17.94 0.02
C ASN A 384 34.81 -16.54 0.64
N THR A 385 34.50 -15.54 -0.19
CA THR A 385 34.31 -14.14 0.22
C THR A 385 33.16 -13.96 1.23
N GLN A 386 32.20 -14.89 1.28
CA GLN A 386 31.11 -14.94 2.26
C GLN A 386 31.38 -15.95 3.40
N GLY A 387 32.59 -16.52 3.43
CA GLY A 387 33.00 -17.53 4.39
C GLY A 387 33.18 -16.97 5.81
N SER A 388 33.15 -17.88 6.78
CA SER A 388 33.26 -17.58 8.22
C SER A 388 34.51 -16.78 8.61
N LEU A 389 35.62 -16.93 7.88
CA LEU A 389 36.86 -16.17 8.12
C LEU A 389 36.76 -14.75 7.55
N ALA A 390 36.35 -14.63 6.29
CA ALA A 390 36.16 -13.36 5.60
C ALA A 390 35.26 -12.42 6.42
N CYS A 391 34.11 -12.92 6.88
CA CYS A 391 33.19 -12.12 7.70
C CYS A 391 33.77 -11.70 9.06
N ARG A 392 34.65 -12.51 9.68
CA ARG A 392 35.29 -12.13 10.95
C ARG A 392 36.36 -11.05 10.73
N LEU A 393 37.16 -11.19 9.68
CA LEU A 393 38.16 -10.18 9.32
C LEU A 393 37.50 -8.85 8.98
N GLU A 394 36.41 -8.88 8.20
CA GLU A 394 35.61 -7.70 7.89
C GLU A 394 35.04 -7.05 9.15
N PHE A 395 34.48 -7.85 10.07
CA PHE A 395 33.98 -7.35 11.36
C PHE A 395 35.08 -6.67 12.18
N ILE A 396 36.26 -7.28 12.27
CA ILE A 396 37.42 -6.70 12.97
C ILE A 396 37.83 -5.37 12.33
N GLN A 397 37.93 -5.34 11.00
CA GLN A 397 38.36 -4.14 10.28
C GLN A 397 37.39 -2.97 10.49
N ARG A 398 36.08 -3.23 10.45
CA ARG A 398 35.05 -2.21 10.79
C ARG A 398 35.22 -1.67 12.20
N LYS A 399 35.47 -2.54 13.20
CA LYS A 399 35.74 -2.11 14.59
C LYS A 399 37.02 -1.30 14.73
N MET A 400 38.08 -1.65 14.00
CA MET A 400 39.33 -0.90 13.96
C MET A 400 39.15 0.51 13.39
N VAL A 401 38.43 0.64 12.27
CA VAL A 401 38.11 1.95 11.66
C VAL A 401 37.30 2.82 12.63
N LYS A 402 36.32 2.23 13.33
CA LYS A 402 35.52 2.95 14.34
C LYS A 402 36.37 3.43 15.51
N ALA A 403 37.30 2.61 16.00
CA ALA A 403 38.22 3.00 17.08
C ALA A 403 39.14 4.15 16.64
N ALA A 404 39.69 4.09 15.41
CA ALA A 404 40.54 5.15 14.86
C ALA A 404 39.80 6.48 14.61
N ALA A 405 38.48 6.44 14.40
CA ALA A 405 37.65 7.65 14.26
C ALA A 405 37.33 8.34 15.60
N ILE A 406 37.55 7.67 16.74
CA ILE A 406 37.24 8.19 18.09
C ILE A 406 38.50 8.79 18.75
N ASP A 407 39.70 8.32 18.40
CA ASP A 407 40.99 8.91 18.82
C ASP A 407 41.83 9.34 17.60
N PRO A 408 41.80 10.62 17.18
CA PRO A 408 42.63 11.14 16.09
C PRO A 408 44.12 11.32 16.46
N VAL A 409 44.48 11.07 17.71
CA VAL A 409 45.82 11.31 18.25
C VAL A 409 46.51 9.94 18.33
N ASP A 410 47.61 9.78 17.59
CA ASP A 410 48.47 8.58 17.50
C ASP A 410 48.15 7.46 16.49
N ASN A 411 47.79 7.78 15.24
CA ASN A 411 48.03 6.79 14.15
C ASN A 411 48.39 7.38 12.79
N PRO A 412 49.68 7.64 12.49
CA PRO A 412 50.12 8.18 11.20
C PRO A 412 50.12 7.17 10.03
N ALA A 413 49.51 5.99 10.18
CA ALA A 413 49.61 4.90 9.19
C ALA A 413 48.34 4.63 8.35
N LEU A 414 47.32 5.49 8.38
CA LEU A 414 46.11 5.33 7.56
C LEU A 414 45.86 6.45 6.54
N SER A 415 46.87 7.30 6.28
CA SER A 415 46.77 8.40 5.30
C SER A 415 47.14 8.02 3.86
N VAL A 416 47.13 6.73 3.49
CA VAL A 416 47.38 6.33 2.09
C VAL A 416 46.40 5.25 1.66
N VAL A 417 45.75 5.55 0.53
CA VAL A 417 44.83 4.73 -0.30
C VAL A 417 43.34 4.84 0.07
N PHE A 418 42.72 5.92 -0.43
CA PHE A 418 41.48 5.81 -1.20
C PHE A 418 41.81 5.94 -2.68
#